data_AF-A0A7D9ESB5-F1
#
_entry.id   AF-A0A7D9ESB5-F1
#
_cell.length_a   1.000
_cell.length_b   1.000
_cell.length_c   1.000
_cell.angle_alpha   90.00
_cell.angle_beta   90.00
_cell.angle_gamma   90.00
#
_symmetry.space_group_name_H-M   'P 1'
#
loop_
_entity.id
_entity.type
_entity.pdbx_description
1 polymer ?
#
loop_
_entity_poly.entity_id
_entity_poly.type
_entity_poly.pdbx_seq_one_letter_code
_entity_poly.pdbx_strand_id
1 'polypeptide(L)'
;VKCNSFPCHSKAICQDTATSHTCTCRSGYSGDGTENCFDADECLEDSGICKAGYKCQNTAGSYTCRPGVGYRCRLRIVAIFTIDLYDRYSVTFILYRTRLRSACNRAYSNNPQYIGIIVHGFSPGSVNANVTVLFKEPTTAPLEEIEQAVSNGTFGDLNVSSVVPLPSDDDSSFFVLKEDVKTVKYLIQAVMIVLPVSILIATCLLIAALVKIYTTPKTPPRSVEKNSYSMYNTITTPSRPGDRSNMMRFYYYERDAIFND
;
A
#
# COMPACT_ATOMS: atom_id res chain seq x y z
N VAL A 1 38.04 -3.77 -31.48
CA VAL A 1 36.77 -3.37 -30.82
C VAL A 1 35.88 -2.77 -31.88
N LYS A 2 34.93 -3.54 -32.42
CA LYS A 2 34.02 -3.11 -33.50
C LYS A 2 33.03 -2.04 -32.99
N CYS A 3 32.67 -2.09 -31.71
CA CYS A 3 31.84 -1.10 -31.05
C CYS A 3 32.35 0.35 -31.11
N ASN A 4 33.66 0.57 -31.29
CA ASN A 4 34.23 1.93 -31.41
C ASN A 4 34.11 2.50 -32.82
N SER A 5 34.02 1.64 -33.84
CA SER A 5 33.96 2.06 -35.26
C SER A 5 32.53 2.02 -35.81
N PHE A 6 31.67 1.18 -35.24
CA PHE A 6 30.26 1.05 -35.58
C PHE A 6 29.45 1.15 -34.28
N PRO A 7 29.15 2.38 -33.81
CA PRO A 7 28.39 2.57 -32.59
C PRO A 7 26.92 2.14 -32.80
N CYS A 8 26.36 1.48 -31.80
CA CYS A 8 24.93 1.16 -31.75
C CYS A 8 24.09 2.42 -31.48
N HIS A 9 22.76 2.26 -31.54
CA HIS A 9 21.83 3.31 -31.13
C HIS A 9 22.14 3.81 -29.70
N SER A 10 21.90 5.10 -29.44
CA SER A 10 22.23 5.76 -28.16
C SER A 10 21.66 5.07 -26.92
N LYS A 11 20.54 4.37 -27.07
CA LYS A 11 19.85 3.60 -26.04
C LYS A 11 20.08 2.09 -26.11
N ALA A 12 21.12 1.66 -26.83
CA ALA A 12 21.56 0.27 -26.90
C ALA A 12 22.87 0.04 -26.15
N ILE A 13 23.18 -1.24 -25.94
CA ILE A 13 24.44 -1.76 -25.44
C ILE A 13 25.13 -2.42 -26.63
N CYS A 14 26.39 -2.06 -26.86
CA CYS A 14 27.23 -2.72 -27.85
C CYS A 14 28.09 -3.78 -27.18
N GLN A 15 28.09 -4.99 -27.75
CA GLN A 15 28.96 -6.09 -27.31
C GLN A 15 29.78 -6.58 -28.50
N ASP A 16 31.11 -6.55 -28.38
CA ASP A 16 32.00 -7.15 -29.36
C ASP A 16 31.87 -8.68 -29.34
N THR A 17 31.92 -9.29 -30.52
CA THR A 17 32.03 -10.74 -30.69
C THR A 17 33.36 -11.08 -31.36
N ALA A 18 33.73 -12.37 -31.41
CA ALA A 18 35.02 -12.81 -31.96
C ALA A 18 35.29 -12.32 -33.39
N THR A 19 34.23 -12.10 -34.19
CA THR A 19 34.32 -11.65 -35.59
C THR A 19 33.50 -10.40 -35.92
N SER A 20 32.63 -9.94 -35.01
CA SER A 20 31.68 -8.83 -35.26
C SER A 20 31.35 -8.05 -33.97
N HIS A 21 30.16 -7.43 -33.93
CA HIS A 21 29.54 -6.82 -32.76
C HIS A 21 28.03 -7.09 -32.80
N THR A 22 27.38 -7.04 -31.65
CA THR A 22 25.93 -7.11 -31.51
C THR A 22 25.43 -5.88 -30.75
N CYS A 23 24.34 -5.30 -31.25
CA CYS A 23 23.63 -4.22 -30.59
C CYS A 23 22.36 -4.76 -29.95
N THR A 24 22.11 -4.40 -28.69
CA THR A 24 20.88 -4.79 -28.00
C THR A 24 20.34 -3.58 -27.25
N CYS A 25 19.07 -3.25 -27.41
CA CYS A 25 18.47 -2.14 -26.66
C CYS A 25 18.65 -2.35 -25.14
N ARG A 26 18.88 -1.25 -24.42
CA ARG A 26 18.93 -1.26 -22.96
C ARG A 26 17.58 -1.72 -22.41
N SER A 27 17.56 -2.23 -21.17
CA SER A 27 16.31 -2.55 -20.47
C SER A 27 15.32 -1.37 -20.50
N GLY A 28 14.03 -1.66 -20.70
CA GLY A 28 12.98 -0.65 -20.90
C GLY A 28 12.90 -0.11 -22.33
N TYR A 29 13.69 -0.65 -23.27
CA TYR A 29 13.64 -0.28 -24.68
C TYR A 29 13.53 -1.51 -25.58
N SER A 30 12.80 -1.36 -26.69
CA SER A 30 12.60 -2.39 -27.71
C SER A 30 12.99 -1.88 -29.10
N GLY A 31 13.52 -2.76 -29.96
CA GLY A 31 13.93 -2.42 -31.31
C GLY A 31 15.10 -3.26 -31.82
N ASP A 32 15.73 -2.81 -32.90
CA ASP A 32 16.86 -3.50 -33.55
C ASP A 32 18.22 -3.26 -32.88
N GLY A 33 18.30 -2.28 -31.98
CA GLY A 33 19.54 -1.93 -31.28
C GLY A 33 20.54 -1.12 -32.11
N THR A 34 20.44 -1.13 -33.44
CA THR A 34 21.36 -0.45 -34.35
C THR A 34 20.91 0.98 -34.64
N GLU A 35 19.66 1.15 -35.06
CA GLU A 35 19.08 2.45 -35.42
C GLU A 35 17.85 2.77 -34.57
N ASN A 36 17.18 1.73 -34.08
CA ASN A 36 15.90 1.83 -33.41
C ASN A 36 15.98 1.20 -32.02
N CYS A 37 15.82 2.04 -30.99
CA CYS A 37 15.39 1.62 -29.67
C CYS A 37 14.30 2.56 -29.18
N PHE A 38 13.07 2.09 -29.24
CA PHE A 38 11.88 2.78 -28.77
C PHE A 38 11.61 2.43 -27.31
N ASP A 39 11.08 3.40 -26.60
CA ASP A 39 10.64 3.22 -25.22
C ASP A 39 9.56 2.13 -25.15
N ALA A 40 9.73 1.15 -24.26
CA ALA A 40 8.69 0.18 -23.98
C ALA A 40 7.76 0.78 -22.93
N ASP A 41 6.47 0.87 -23.21
CA ASP A 41 5.50 1.40 -22.24
C ASP A 41 5.04 0.27 -21.31
N GLU A 42 5.73 0.10 -20.19
CA GLU A 42 5.40 -0.98 -19.26
C GLU A 42 4.02 -0.81 -18.62
N CYS A 43 3.47 0.41 -18.60
CA CYS A 43 2.12 0.67 -18.12
C CYS A 43 1.03 0.15 -19.08
N LEU A 44 1.32 0.10 -20.38
CA LEU A 44 0.44 -0.51 -21.38
C LEU A 44 0.60 -2.03 -21.46
N GLU A 45 1.81 -2.53 -21.27
CA GLU A 45 2.10 -3.97 -21.31
C GLU A 45 1.58 -4.71 -20.07
N ASP A 46 1.70 -4.11 -18.89
CA ASP A 46 1.22 -4.68 -17.63
C ASP A 46 0.43 -3.67 -16.80
N SER A 47 -0.90 -3.69 -16.96
CA SER A 47 -1.83 -2.89 -16.16
C SER A 47 -1.78 -3.17 -14.63
N GLY A 48 -1.18 -4.29 -14.21
CA GLY A 48 -1.00 -4.70 -12.82
C GLY A 48 0.38 -4.40 -12.24
N ILE A 49 1.26 -3.74 -13.00
CA ILE A 49 2.66 -3.49 -12.62
C ILE A 49 2.81 -2.64 -11.34
N CYS A 50 1.83 -1.77 -11.08
CA CYS A 50 1.75 -0.99 -9.85
C CYS A 50 0.86 -1.65 -8.79
N LYS A 51 1.25 -1.47 -7.52
CA LYS A 51 0.41 -1.88 -6.38
C LYS A 51 -0.97 -1.22 -6.48
N ALA A 52 -2.01 -1.92 -6.05
CA ALA A 52 -3.39 -1.38 -6.02
C ALA A 52 -3.42 0.01 -5.37
N GLY A 53 -4.11 0.98 -5.99
CA GLY A 53 -4.16 2.37 -5.52
C GLY A 53 -3.04 3.28 -6.02
N TYR A 54 -2.10 2.75 -6.79
CA TYR A 54 -1.10 3.55 -7.51
C TYR A 54 -1.45 3.60 -9.00
N LYS A 55 -1.21 4.75 -9.63
CA LYS A 55 -1.24 4.92 -11.07
C LYS A 55 0.15 4.70 -11.65
N CYS A 56 0.22 3.93 -12.72
CA CYS A 56 1.43 3.77 -13.51
C CYS A 56 1.63 5.01 -14.39
N GLN A 57 2.85 5.54 -14.39
CA GLN A 57 3.30 6.59 -15.29
C GLN A 57 4.55 6.11 -16.01
N ASN A 58 4.45 5.92 -17.32
CA ASN A 58 5.57 5.53 -18.16
C ASN A 58 6.63 6.65 -18.19
N THR A 59 7.91 6.26 -18.20
CA THR A 59 9.07 7.14 -18.26
C THR A 59 10.10 6.56 -19.23
N ALA A 60 11.03 7.38 -19.72
CA ALA A 60 11.99 6.89 -20.70
C ALA A 60 12.87 5.75 -20.14
N GLY A 61 12.63 4.51 -20.55
CA GLY A 61 13.33 3.28 -20.19
C GLY A 61 12.85 2.64 -18.89
N SER A 62 11.72 3.08 -18.33
CA SER A 62 11.16 2.54 -17.09
C SER A 62 9.76 3.09 -16.81
N TYR A 63 9.19 2.79 -15.65
CA TYR A 63 7.95 3.37 -15.19
C TYR A 63 8.07 3.86 -13.75
N THR A 64 7.15 4.75 -13.35
CA THR A 64 7.00 5.17 -11.97
C THR A 64 5.57 4.94 -11.51
N CYS A 65 5.41 4.38 -10.32
CA CYS A 65 4.10 4.23 -9.68
C CYS A 65 3.87 5.42 -8.74
N ARG A 66 2.91 6.28 -9.07
CA ARG A 66 2.50 7.41 -8.24
C ARG A 66 1.20 7.10 -7.50
N PRO A 67 0.96 7.64 -6.30
CA PRO A 67 -0.34 7.47 -5.66
C PRO A 67 -1.47 8.02 -6.53
N GLY A 68 -2.55 7.25 -6.64
CA GLY A 68 -3.82 7.76 -7.16
C GLY A 68 -4.55 8.59 -6.10
N VAL A 69 -5.65 9.23 -6.50
CA VAL A 69 -6.53 9.99 -5.61
C VAL A 69 -7.61 9.05 -5.08
N GLY A 70 -7.82 9.05 -3.76
CA GLY A 70 -8.78 8.18 -3.10
C GLY A 70 -9.94 8.94 -2.47
N TYR A 71 -11.18 8.48 -2.69
CA TYR A 71 -12.38 9.03 -2.07
C TYR A 71 -13.00 7.99 -1.14
N ARG A 72 -13.22 8.39 0.13
CA ARG A 72 -13.73 7.51 1.17
C ARG A 72 -15.25 7.56 1.23
N CYS A 73 -15.87 6.40 1.32
CA CYS A 73 -17.29 6.29 1.63
C CYS A 73 -17.58 5.07 2.51
N ARG A 74 -18.77 5.07 3.10
CA ARG A 74 -19.31 3.98 3.90
C ARG A 74 -20.56 3.44 3.24
N LEU A 75 -20.56 2.15 2.95
CA LEU A 75 -21.69 1.42 2.38
C LEU A 75 -22.42 0.67 3.49
N ARG A 76 -23.72 0.92 3.66
CA ARG A 76 -24.55 0.20 4.64
C ARG A 76 -25.16 -1.05 4.02
N ILE A 77 -24.53 -2.19 4.27
CA ILE A 77 -24.99 -3.49 3.77
C ILE A 77 -26.08 -4.03 4.71
N VAL A 78 -27.23 -4.38 4.12
CA VAL A 78 -28.38 -4.95 4.83
C VAL A 78 -28.20 -6.47 4.90
N ALA A 79 -27.26 -6.91 5.74
CA ALA A 79 -26.96 -8.33 5.99
C ALA A 79 -26.95 -8.65 7.49
N ILE A 80 -27.15 -9.92 7.84
CA ILE A 80 -27.01 -10.43 9.21
C ILE A 80 -25.51 -10.47 9.55
N PHE A 81 -25.15 -9.86 10.67
CA PHE A 81 -23.78 -9.84 11.17
C PHE A 81 -23.29 -11.22 11.59
N THR A 82 -22.11 -11.60 11.11
CA THR A 82 -21.29 -12.63 11.77
C THR A 82 -20.01 -12.01 12.31
N ILE A 83 -19.49 -12.55 13.41
CA ILE A 83 -18.19 -12.14 13.98
C ILE A 83 -17.03 -12.34 12.99
N ASP A 84 -17.22 -13.19 11.98
CA ASP A 84 -16.21 -13.50 10.96
C ASP A 84 -15.83 -12.27 10.13
N LEU A 85 -16.71 -11.28 10.00
CA LEU A 85 -16.44 -10.05 9.25
C LEU A 85 -15.34 -9.16 9.88
N TYR A 86 -14.95 -9.42 11.13
CA TYR A 86 -13.79 -8.76 11.75
C TYR A 86 -12.47 -9.43 11.40
N ASP A 87 -12.50 -10.72 11.11
CA ASP A 87 -11.31 -11.46 10.69
C ASP A 87 -11.13 -11.31 9.18
N ARG A 88 -10.08 -10.58 8.78
CA ARG A 88 -9.75 -10.33 7.37
C ARG A 88 -9.39 -11.59 6.59
N TYR A 89 -9.09 -12.69 7.29
CA TYR A 89 -8.79 -13.99 6.70
C TYR A 89 -10.00 -14.92 6.65
N SER A 90 -11.13 -14.53 7.25
CA SER A 90 -12.32 -15.39 7.22
C SER A 90 -12.88 -15.49 5.80
N VAL A 91 -13.46 -16.65 5.50
CA VAL A 91 -14.13 -16.90 4.21
C VAL A 91 -15.23 -15.86 3.98
N THR A 92 -15.98 -15.51 5.02
CA THR A 92 -17.05 -14.51 4.96
C THR A 92 -16.50 -13.13 4.60
N PHE A 93 -15.41 -12.67 5.24
CA PHE A 93 -14.78 -11.40 4.90
C PHE A 93 -14.32 -11.37 3.44
N ILE A 94 -13.60 -12.41 3.00
CA ILE A 94 -13.06 -12.50 1.64
C ILE A 94 -14.19 -12.49 0.62
N LEU A 95 -15.29 -13.21 0.89
CA LEU A 95 -16.46 -13.25 0.03
C LEU A 95 -17.10 -11.87 -0.13
N TYR A 96 -17.43 -11.19 0.97
CA TYR A 96 -18.07 -9.86 0.92
C TYR A 96 -17.15 -8.80 0.32
N ARG A 97 -15.85 -8.83 0.64
CA ARG A 97 -14.83 -7.98 0.01
C ARG A 97 -14.80 -8.16 -1.51
N THR A 98 -14.84 -9.41 -1.97
CA THR A 98 -14.81 -9.74 -3.40
C THR A 98 -16.08 -9.26 -4.12
N ARG A 99 -17.25 -9.47 -3.51
CA ARG A 99 -18.54 -8.99 -4.04
C ARG A 99 -18.59 -7.48 -4.15
N LEU A 100 -18.18 -6.75 -3.10
CA LEU A 100 -18.08 -5.29 -3.14
C LEU A 100 -17.13 -4.79 -4.23
N ARG A 101 -15.96 -5.43 -4.36
CA ARG A 101 -14.99 -5.09 -5.40
C ARG A 101 -15.58 -5.30 -6.79
N SER A 102 -16.28 -6.41 -7.01
CA SER A 102 -16.95 -6.72 -8.26
C SER A 102 -18.05 -5.71 -8.59
N ALA A 103 -18.86 -5.32 -7.60
CA ALA A 103 -19.92 -4.32 -7.76
C ALA A 103 -19.37 -2.93 -8.10
N CYS A 104 -18.34 -2.45 -7.39
CA CYS A 104 -17.68 -1.18 -7.72
C CYS A 104 -17.03 -1.19 -9.11
N ASN A 105 -16.32 -2.27 -9.47
CA ASN A 105 -15.72 -2.38 -10.80
C ASN A 105 -16.77 -2.30 -11.91
N ARG A 106 -18.00 -2.79 -11.67
CA ARG A 106 -19.11 -2.63 -12.61
C ARG A 106 -19.69 -1.22 -12.62
N ALA A 107 -19.83 -0.59 -11.45
CA ALA A 107 -20.35 0.77 -11.36
C ALA A 107 -19.47 1.78 -12.11
N TYR A 108 -18.15 1.64 -12.02
CA TYR A 108 -17.17 2.50 -12.70
C TYR A 108 -16.62 1.94 -14.01
N SER A 109 -17.25 0.94 -14.62
CA SER A 109 -16.72 0.27 -15.81
C SER A 109 -16.47 1.23 -16.99
N ASN A 110 -17.27 2.30 -17.08
CA ASN A 110 -17.17 3.32 -18.13
C ASN A 110 -16.33 4.53 -17.72
N ASN A 111 -15.78 4.57 -16.50
CA ASN A 111 -15.02 5.71 -16.01
C ASN A 111 -13.50 5.48 -16.25
N PRO A 112 -12.86 6.20 -17.20
CA PRO A 112 -11.45 5.99 -17.55
C PRO A 112 -10.47 6.44 -16.46
N GLN A 113 -10.94 7.23 -15.49
CA GLN A 113 -10.17 7.67 -14.33
C GLN A 113 -10.14 6.60 -13.23
N TYR A 114 -11.08 5.65 -13.22
CA TYR A 114 -11.15 4.63 -12.18
C TYR A 114 -9.93 3.69 -12.22
N ILE A 115 -9.31 3.50 -11.04
CA ILE A 115 -8.21 2.55 -10.82
C ILE A 115 -8.73 1.30 -10.12
N GLY A 116 -9.60 1.47 -9.13
CA GLY A 116 -10.02 0.36 -8.29
C GLY A 116 -10.65 0.78 -6.97
N ILE A 117 -10.82 -0.21 -6.09
CA ILE A 117 -11.38 -0.04 -4.76
C ILE A 117 -10.55 -0.77 -3.70
N ILE A 118 -10.39 -0.12 -2.55
CA ILE A 118 -9.88 -0.69 -1.31
C ILE A 118 -11.04 -0.86 -0.33
N VAL A 119 -11.22 -2.08 0.18
CA VAL A 119 -12.15 -2.36 1.28
C VAL A 119 -11.32 -2.43 2.56
N HIS A 120 -11.48 -1.44 3.44
CA HIS A 120 -10.72 -1.33 4.70
C HIS A 120 -11.21 -2.33 5.74
N GLY A 121 -12.51 -2.58 5.75
CA GLY A 121 -13.14 -3.56 6.63
C GLY A 121 -14.62 -3.29 6.85
N PHE A 122 -15.20 -4.05 7.78
CA PHE A 122 -16.61 -4.03 8.11
C PHE A 122 -16.80 -3.71 9.60
N SER A 123 -17.76 -2.83 9.95
CA SER A 123 -18.01 -2.41 11.33
C SER A 123 -19.41 -2.80 11.85
N PRO A 124 -19.63 -2.93 13.18
CA PRO A 124 -20.91 -3.38 13.78
C PRO A 124 -22.06 -2.37 13.64
N GLY A 125 -23.33 -2.83 13.71
CA GLY A 125 -24.56 -2.01 13.69
C GLY A 125 -25.59 -2.34 12.57
N SER A 126 -25.22 -2.12 11.30
CA SER A 126 -25.68 -2.79 10.04
C SER A 126 -24.45 -2.85 9.14
N VAL A 127 -24.04 -3.99 8.55
CA VAL A 127 -22.66 -4.25 8.08
C VAL A 127 -22.13 -3.07 7.26
N ASN A 128 -21.37 -2.18 7.91
CA ASN A 128 -20.91 -0.94 7.32
C ASN A 128 -19.55 -1.23 6.71
N ALA A 129 -19.47 -1.24 5.38
CA ALA A 129 -18.21 -1.41 4.69
C ALA A 129 -17.56 -0.02 4.51
N ASN A 130 -16.39 0.17 5.11
CA ASN A 130 -15.57 1.35 4.86
C ASN A 130 -14.72 1.09 3.63
N VAL A 131 -14.89 1.90 2.59
CA VAL A 131 -14.23 1.71 1.32
C VAL A 131 -13.56 2.99 0.83
N THR A 132 -12.54 2.83 -0.01
CA THR A 132 -11.91 3.91 -0.76
C THR A 132 -11.93 3.58 -2.23
N VAL A 133 -12.57 4.44 -3.01
CA VAL A 133 -12.59 4.41 -4.47
C VAL A 133 -11.40 5.20 -4.98
N LEU A 134 -10.65 4.65 -5.93
CA LEU A 134 -9.37 5.18 -6.39
C LEU A 134 -9.48 5.65 -7.83
N PHE A 135 -8.94 6.84 -8.10
CA PHE A 135 -8.92 7.47 -9.42
C PHE A 135 -7.51 7.95 -9.80
N LYS A 136 -7.24 8.06 -11.10
CA LYS A 136 -5.97 8.57 -11.64
C LYS A 136 -5.78 10.05 -11.33
N GLU A 137 -6.85 10.83 -11.48
CA GLU A 137 -6.88 12.26 -11.22
C GLU A 137 -8.07 12.64 -10.32
N PRO A 138 -8.06 13.82 -9.67
CA PRO A 138 -9.20 14.33 -8.95
C PRO A 138 -10.45 14.40 -9.85
N THR A 139 -11.58 13.98 -9.31
CA THR A 139 -12.91 14.00 -9.96
C THR A 139 -13.86 14.88 -9.15
N THR A 140 -14.77 15.55 -9.86
CA THR A 140 -15.79 16.45 -9.27
C THR A 140 -16.95 15.70 -8.63
N ALA A 141 -17.23 14.48 -9.08
CA ALA A 141 -18.36 13.66 -8.62
C ALA A 141 -17.91 12.21 -8.37
N PRO A 142 -16.96 11.97 -7.45
CA PRO A 142 -16.30 10.68 -7.26
C PRO A 142 -17.22 9.53 -6.86
N LEU A 143 -18.38 9.82 -6.28
CA LEU A 143 -19.28 8.82 -5.69
C LEU A 143 -20.62 8.72 -6.44
N GLU A 144 -20.83 9.52 -7.48
CA GLU A 144 -22.10 9.59 -8.20
C GLU A 144 -22.48 8.22 -8.80
N GLU A 145 -21.51 7.50 -9.38
CA GLU A 145 -21.77 6.18 -9.97
C GLU A 145 -22.15 5.13 -8.92
N ILE A 146 -21.58 5.19 -7.71
CA ILE A 146 -22.00 4.28 -6.61
C ILE A 146 -23.36 4.71 -6.08
N GLU A 147 -23.61 6.01 -5.90
CA GLU A 147 -24.88 6.53 -5.40
C GLU A 147 -26.04 6.14 -6.32
N GLN A 148 -25.84 6.29 -7.64
CA GLN A 148 -26.79 5.81 -8.64
C GLN A 148 -26.92 4.28 -8.63
N ALA A 149 -25.82 3.54 -8.54
CA ALA A 149 -25.88 2.07 -8.51
C ALA A 149 -26.64 1.55 -7.28
N VAL A 150 -26.54 2.24 -6.14
CA VAL A 150 -27.20 1.87 -4.88
C VAL A 150 -28.65 2.35 -4.80
N SER A 151 -29.10 3.27 -5.67
CA SER A 151 -30.42 3.89 -5.60
C SER A 151 -31.58 2.88 -5.62
N ASN A 152 -31.38 1.72 -6.24
CA ASN A 152 -32.37 0.64 -6.34
C ASN A 152 -32.35 -0.33 -5.14
N GLY A 153 -31.57 -0.04 -4.09
CA GLY A 153 -31.46 -0.86 -2.88
C GLY A 153 -30.52 -2.06 -2.99
N THR A 154 -29.82 -2.21 -4.12
CA THR A 154 -28.84 -3.26 -4.36
C THR A 154 -27.54 -2.66 -4.89
N PHE A 155 -26.43 -3.35 -4.69
CA PHE A 155 -25.13 -2.99 -5.25
C PHE A 155 -24.44 -4.26 -5.76
N GLY A 156 -24.62 -4.55 -7.05
CA GLY A 156 -24.36 -5.88 -7.56
C GLY A 156 -25.35 -6.89 -6.96
N ASP A 157 -24.83 -7.91 -6.28
CA ASP A 157 -25.59 -8.96 -5.61
C ASP A 157 -25.79 -8.70 -4.10
N LEU A 158 -25.33 -7.54 -3.61
CA LEU A 158 -25.44 -7.15 -2.20
C LEU A 158 -26.65 -6.24 -2.00
N ASN A 159 -27.42 -6.46 -0.92
CA ASN A 159 -28.44 -5.50 -0.49
C ASN A 159 -27.75 -4.34 0.22
N VAL A 160 -27.82 -3.14 -0.35
CA VAL A 160 -27.17 -1.95 0.19
C VAL A 160 -28.23 -0.86 0.33
N SER A 161 -28.36 -0.32 1.54
CA SER A 161 -29.41 0.66 1.86
C SER A 161 -28.98 2.11 1.71
N SER A 162 -27.67 2.38 1.78
CA SER A 162 -27.15 3.75 1.64
C SER A 162 -25.64 3.77 1.41
N VAL A 163 -25.20 4.88 0.82
CA VAL A 163 -23.80 5.29 0.67
C VAL A 163 -23.66 6.59 1.44
N VAL A 164 -22.62 6.70 2.27
CA VAL A 164 -22.33 7.93 3.00
C VAL A 164 -20.89 8.34 2.71
N PRO A 165 -20.65 9.49 2.06
CA PRO A 165 -19.30 10.05 1.93
C PRO A 165 -18.67 10.24 3.31
N LEU A 166 -17.40 9.87 3.45
CA LEU A 166 -16.63 10.16 4.67
C LEU A 166 -15.75 11.38 4.40
N PRO A 167 -15.56 12.27 5.39
CA PRO A 167 -14.69 13.42 5.22
C PRO A 167 -13.30 12.94 4.79
N SER A 168 -12.75 13.60 3.77
CA SER A 168 -11.32 13.58 3.50
C SER A 168 -10.66 14.27 4.68
N ASP A 169 -9.90 13.53 5.49
CA ASP A 169 -9.02 14.18 6.48
C ASP A 169 -8.13 15.15 5.70
N ASP A 170 -8.26 16.45 6.00
CA ASP A 170 -7.98 17.63 5.17
C ASP A 170 -6.48 17.88 4.86
N ASP A 171 -5.67 16.83 4.80
CA ASP A 171 -4.23 16.87 4.50
C ASP A 171 -3.75 15.63 3.72
N SER A 172 -4.68 14.77 3.27
CA SER A 172 -4.39 13.40 2.81
C SER A 172 -4.96 13.06 1.44
N SER A 173 -4.97 14.01 0.49
CA SER A 173 -5.06 13.71 -0.95
C SER A 173 -3.93 12.77 -1.43
N PHE A 174 -2.96 12.48 -0.56
CA PHE A 174 -1.88 11.53 -0.74
C PHE A 174 -1.99 10.35 0.25
N PHE A 175 -3.01 9.50 0.08
CA PHE A 175 -3.06 8.22 0.79
C PHE A 175 -2.03 7.25 0.17
N VAL A 176 -0.76 7.37 0.59
CA VAL A 176 0.20 6.27 0.48
C VAL A 176 -0.40 5.11 1.26
N LEU A 177 -0.59 3.97 0.62
CA LEU A 177 -0.87 2.71 1.30
C LEU A 177 0.33 2.35 2.19
N LYS A 178 0.44 3.00 3.35
CA LYS A 178 1.27 2.50 4.45
C LYS A 178 0.61 1.18 4.82
N GLU A 179 1.30 0.08 4.51
CA GLU A 179 0.87 -1.24 4.94
C GLU A 179 0.52 -1.17 6.42
N ASP A 180 -0.63 -1.71 6.78
CA ASP A 180 -1.04 -1.88 8.17
C ASP A 180 0.02 -2.75 8.88
N VAL A 181 1.06 -2.11 9.45
CA VAL A 181 2.01 -2.75 10.39
C VAL A 181 1.27 -3.20 11.67
N LYS A 182 -0.06 -3.00 11.76
CA LYS A 182 -0.92 -3.54 12.82
C LYS A 182 -0.99 -5.07 12.80
N THR A 183 -0.87 -5.73 11.64
CA THR A 183 -0.97 -7.20 11.56
C THR A 183 0.21 -7.89 12.27
N VAL A 184 1.40 -7.27 12.24
CA VAL A 184 2.59 -7.76 12.97
C VAL A 184 2.41 -7.59 14.49
N LYS A 185 1.74 -6.53 14.94
CA LYS A 185 1.54 -6.24 16.37
C LYS A 185 0.65 -7.29 17.05
N TYR A 186 -0.42 -7.74 16.40
CA TYR A 186 -1.32 -8.78 16.93
C TYR A 186 -0.72 -10.18 16.86
N LEU A 187 0.04 -10.50 15.81
CA LEU A 187 0.80 -11.76 15.73
C LEU A 187 1.88 -11.84 16.81
N ILE A 188 2.61 -10.75 17.08
CA ILE A 188 3.53 -10.68 18.21
C ILE A 188 2.76 -10.85 19.53
N GLN A 189 1.63 -10.16 19.73
CA GLN A 189 0.85 -10.28 20.97
C GLN A 189 0.32 -11.70 21.21
N ALA A 190 -0.09 -12.43 20.16
CA ALA A 190 -0.55 -13.81 20.27
C ALA A 190 0.59 -14.81 20.53
N VAL A 191 1.76 -14.60 19.91
CA VAL A 191 2.97 -15.45 20.11
C VAL A 191 3.55 -15.28 21.52
N MET A 192 3.42 -14.11 22.13
CA MET A 192 3.93 -13.81 23.48
C MET A 192 3.09 -14.44 24.61
N ILE A 193 1.89 -14.95 24.33
CA ILE A 193 0.99 -15.54 25.35
C ILE A 193 1.14 -17.07 25.43
N VAL A 194 1.65 -17.73 24.38
CA VAL A 194 1.63 -19.21 24.27
C VAL A 194 3.00 -19.85 24.48
N LEU A 195 4.09 -19.09 24.42
CA LEU A 195 5.45 -19.62 24.52
C LEU A 195 6.10 -19.28 25.87
N PRO A 196 6.79 -20.24 26.53
CA PRO A 196 7.58 -19.95 27.73
C PRO A 196 8.68 -18.92 27.41
N VAL A 197 8.99 -18.06 28.39
CA VAL A 197 9.91 -16.90 28.26
C VAL A 197 11.27 -17.26 27.67
N SER A 198 11.73 -18.51 27.85
CA SER A 198 12.97 -19.03 27.27
C SER A 198 12.97 -19.15 25.74
N ILE A 199 11.81 -19.41 25.12
CA ILE A 199 11.68 -19.52 23.65
C ILE A 199 11.56 -18.14 23.00
N LEU A 200 10.92 -17.18 23.68
CA LEU A 200 10.79 -15.78 23.24
C LEU A 200 12.13 -15.09 22.99
N ILE A 201 13.12 -15.34 23.86
CA ILE A 201 14.45 -14.72 23.75
C ILE A 201 15.18 -15.27 22.52
N ALA A 202 15.10 -16.59 22.29
CA ALA A 202 15.71 -17.24 21.14
C ALA A 202 15.05 -16.79 19.82
N THR A 203 13.72 -16.68 19.77
CA THR A 203 13.00 -16.21 18.57
C THR A 203 13.23 -14.72 18.32
N CYS A 204 13.29 -13.88 19.36
CA CYS A 204 13.64 -12.47 19.20
C CYS A 204 15.06 -12.26 18.66
N LEU A 205 16.03 -13.06 19.10
CA LEU A 205 17.40 -13.01 18.57
C LEU A 205 17.46 -13.48 17.11
N LEU A 206 16.68 -14.51 16.75
CA LEU A 206 16.59 -15.00 15.36
C LEU A 206 15.92 -13.97 14.43
N ILE A 207 14.82 -13.36 14.88
CA ILE A 207 14.12 -12.31 14.13
C ILE A 207 15.01 -11.08 13.99
N ALA A 208 15.72 -10.66 15.05
CA ALA A 208 16.68 -9.56 14.99
C ALA A 208 17.82 -9.85 14.01
N ALA A 209 18.32 -11.09 13.97
CA ALA A 209 19.34 -11.51 13.00
C ALA A 209 18.80 -11.51 11.56
N LEU A 210 17.58 -12.00 11.34
CA LEU A 210 16.92 -11.98 10.03
C LEU A 210 16.65 -10.55 9.55
N VAL A 211 16.10 -9.69 10.39
CA VAL A 211 15.92 -8.27 10.07
C VAL A 211 17.25 -7.65 9.69
N LYS A 212 18.34 -7.91 10.43
CA LYS A 212 19.68 -7.40 10.11
C LYS A 212 20.24 -7.92 8.79
N ILE A 213 19.86 -9.13 8.35
CA ILE A 213 20.24 -9.69 7.04
C ILE A 213 19.42 -9.07 5.91
N TYR A 214 18.14 -8.75 6.15
CA TYR A 214 17.24 -8.16 5.15
C TYR A 214 17.33 -6.63 5.08
N THR A 215 17.83 -5.96 6.12
CA THR A 215 17.97 -4.50 6.18
C THR A 215 19.40 -4.01 5.95
N THR A 216 20.37 -4.88 5.66
CA THR A 216 21.68 -4.44 5.17
C THR A 216 21.52 -3.95 3.72
N PRO A 217 21.73 -2.65 3.45
CA PRO A 217 21.63 -2.15 2.09
C PRO A 217 22.76 -2.75 1.25
N LYS A 218 22.43 -3.34 0.09
CA LYS A 218 23.41 -3.83 -0.92
C LYS A 218 24.14 -2.70 -1.67
N THR A 219 24.04 -1.47 -1.21
CA THR A 219 24.68 -0.29 -1.81
C THR A 219 25.40 0.53 -0.73
N PRO A 220 26.59 1.11 -1.04
CA PRO A 220 27.37 1.83 -0.04
C PRO A 220 26.69 3.16 0.34
N PRO A 221 26.76 3.58 1.62
CA PRO A 221 26.07 4.78 2.07
C PRO A 221 26.84 6.05 1.68
N ARG A 222 26.12 7.04 1.15
CA ARG A 222 26.57 8.44 1.08
C ARG A 222 26.44 9.04 2.48
N SER A 223 27.50 9.68 2.96
CA SER A 223 27.70 10.21 4.31
C SER A 223 26.70 11.28 4.72
N VAL A 224 26.05 11.14 5.89
CA VAL A 224 25.55 12.27 6.69
C VAL A 224 25.69 11.98 8.20
N GLU A 225 26.05 13.04 8.93
CA GLU A 225 26.51 13.11 10.32
C GLU A 225 25.53 12.65 11.40
N LYS A 226 26.11 12.16 12.51
CA LYS A 226 25.45 11.87 13.78
C LYS A 226 25.10 13.18 14.51
N ASN A 227 23.94 13.25 15.13
CA ASN A 227 23.78 14.03 16.36
C ASN A 227 22.97 13.28 17.41
N SER A 228 23.49 13.32 18.63
CA SER A 228 23.16 12.49 19.79
C SER A 228 22.29 13.27 20.76
N TYR A 229 21.25 12.66 21.35
CA TYR A 229 20.67 13.13 22.63
C TYR A 229 20.17 11.95 23.47
N SER A 230 20.55 11.97 24.75
CA SER A 230 20.28 10.98 25.81
C SER A 230 18.97 11.25 26.55
N MET A 231 18.30 10.20 27.04
CA MET A 231 17.09 10.28 27.88
C MET A 231 17.44 9.87 29.32
N TYR A 232 17.03 10.67 30.32
CA TYR A 232 17.00 10.26 31.74
C TYR A 232 15.61 9.72 32.06
N ASN A 233 15.54 8.58 32.76
CA ASN A 233 14.31 8.00 33.32
C ASN A 233 14.34 8.14 34.84
N THR A 234 13.24 8.61 35.44
CA THR A 234 12.99 8.45 36.89
C THR A 234 11.66 7.70 37.07
N ILE A 235 11.72 6.53 37.68
CA ILE A 235 10.56 5.70 38.02
C ILE A 235 10.32 5.87 39.53
N THR A 236 9.11 6.28 39.94
CA THR A 236 8.64 6.14 41.32
C THR A 236 7.57 5.05 41.38
N THR A 237 7.78 4.06 42.24
CA THR A 237 6.87 2.92 42.46
C THR A 237 5.80 3.27 43.51
N PRO A 238 4.55 2.75 43.39
CA PRO A 238 3.57 2.82 44.47
C PRO A 238 3.79 1.68 45.47
N SER A 239 3.51 1.97 46.74
CA SER A 239 4.01 1.23 47.91
C SER A 239 3.14 0.07 48.42
N ARG A 240 1.94 -0.21 47.87
CA ARG A 240 1.12 -1.37 48.29
C ARG A 240 0.15 -1.88 47.21
N PRO A 241 -0.22 -3.18 47.23
CA PRO A 241 -1.11 -3.77 46.24
C PRO A 241 -2.58 -3.54 46.65
N GLY A 242 -3.35 -2.85 45.80
CA GLY A 242 -4.81 -2.71 45.96
C GLY A 242 -5.42 -1.36 45.56
N ASP A 243 -4.62 -0.32 45.27
CA ASP A 243 -5.15 1.01 44.96
C ASP A 243 -5.39 1.20 43.46
N ARG A 244 -6.63 1.56 43.08
CA ARG A 244 -7.03 1.88 41.69
C ARG A 244 -6.97 3.38 41.38
N SER A 245 -6.22 4.16 42.16
CA SER A 245 -6.06 5.60 41.93
C SER A 245 -4.66 5.95 41.40
N ASN A 246 -4.40 5.62 40.14
CA ASN A 246 -3.46 6.34 39.26
C ASN A 246 -3.62 5.84 37.82
N MET A 247 -4.62 6.38 37.12
CA MET A 247 -4.65 6.30 35.67
C MET A 247 -3.41 7.02 35.12
N MET A 248 -2.54 6.30 34.43
CA MET A 248 -1.58 6.94 33.53
C MET A 248 -2.36 7.75 32.49
N ARG A 249 -2.33 9.08 32.62
CA ARG A 249 -2.59 9.95 31.48
C ARG A 249 -1.33 10.00 30.64
N PHE A 250 -1.32 9.28 29.53
CA PHE A 250 -0.34 9.52 28.48
C PHE A 250 -0.78 10.74 27.69
N TYR A 251 -0.10 11.86 27.89
CA TYR A 251 -0.07 12.92 26.89
C TYR A 251 0.93 12.49 25.83
N TYR A 252 0.45 12.09 24.65
CA TYR A 252 1.31 11.93 23.49
C TYR A 252 1.40 13.29 22.79
N TYR A 253 2.57 13.90 22.81
CA TYR A 253 2.95 14.90 21.82
C TYR A 253 3.44 14.16 20.58
N GLU A 254 2.71 14.28 19.47
CA GLU A 254 3.22 13.93 18.14
C GLU A 254 4.39 14.87 17.83
N ARG A 255 5.52 14.30 17.38
CA ARG A 255 6.64 15.09 16.86
C ARG A 255 6.46 15.13 15.35
N ASP A 256 6.00 16.27 14.84
CA ASP A 256 6.05 16.59 13.41
C ASP A 256 7.52 16.58 12.97
N ALA A 257 7.88 15.64 12.12
CA ALA A 257 9.12 15.72 11.35
C ALA A 257 8.81 16.55 10.09
N ILE A 258 8.97 17.86 10.23
CA ILE A 258 9.10 18.79 9.10
C ILE A 258 10.35 18.37 8.34
N PHE A 259 10.20 18.00 7.07
CA PHE A 259 11.30 18.04 6.11
C PHE A 259 11.00 19.17 5.12
N ASN A 260 11.76 20.25 5.25
CA ASN A 260 11.90 21.26 4.22
C ASN A 260 12.91 20.77 3.16
N ASP A 261 12.50 20.97 1.91
CA ASP A 261 13.21 20.96 0.62
C ASP A 261 14.09 19.76 0.23
#